data_AF-A0A9P8SLS0-F1
#
_entry.id   AF-A0A9P8SLS0-F1
#
_cell.length_a   1.000
_cell.length_b   1.000
_cell.length_c   1.000
_cell.angle_alpha   90.00
_cell.angle_beta   90.00
_cell.angle_gamma   90.00
#
_symmetry.space_group_name_H-M   'P 1'
#
loop_
_entity.id
_entity.type
_entity.pdbx_description
1 polymer ?
#
loop_
_entity_poly.entity_id
_entity_poly.type
_entity_poly.pdbx_seq_one_letter_code
_entity_poly.pdbx_strand_id
1 'polypeptide(L)'
;MPQEIHLGSNFFHIGGDSIASMRAIAYARGLGIQAMVADVFQHPSLHELAKNCSQTLTRSPKDIPAFSLLSSHFDHALFVQDISPRYALDPMTIQDAYPYTRLQECLMFLTSKRPRDYIEQSVLELAQDLSLEGLRNA
;
A
#
# COMPACT_ATOMS: atom_id res chain seq x y z
N MET A 1 -23.55 -6.99 -13.53
CA MET A 1 -23.19 -7.42 -12.16
C MET A 1 -24.24 -8.42 -11.72
N PRO A 2 -23.90 -9.61 -11.18
CA PRO A 2 -24.90 -10.50 -10.62
C PRO A 2 -25.60 -9.79 -9.46
N GLN A 3 -26.93 -9.79 -9.45
CA GLN A 3 -27.74 -9.06 -8.46
C GLN A 3 -27.81 -9.77 -7.11
N GLU A 4 -27.38 -11.04 -7.04
CA GLU A 4 -27.41 -11.85 -5.83
C GLU A 4 -26.09 -12.63 -5.68
N ILE A 5 -25.50 -12.59 -4.49
CA ILE A 5 -24.30 -13.35 -4.11
C ILE A 5 -24.74 -14.33 -3.03
N HIS A 6 -24.51 -15.62 -3.27
CA HIS A 6 -24.86 -16.68 -2.32
C HIS A 6 -23.61 -17.15 -1.56
N LEU A 7 -23.80 -17.83 -0.43
CA LEU A 7 -22.70 -18.35 0.39
C LEU A 7 -21.76 -19.31 -0.37
N GLY A 8 -22.31 -20.06 -1.32
CA GLY A 8 -21.56 -20.98 -2.18
C GLY A 8 -21.06 -20.36 -3.50
N SER A 9 -21.31 -19.08 -3.74
CA SER A 9 -20.83 -18.41 -4.96
C SER A 9 -19.31 -18.36 -4.96
N ASN A 10 -18.71 -18.94 -6.00
CA ASN A 10 -17.27 -18.86 -6.22
C ASN A 10 -16.89 -17.44 -6.65
N PHE A 11 -15.99 -16.81 -5.90
CA PHE A 11 -15.52 -15.44 -6.06
C PHE A 11 -15.03 -15.14 -7.48
N PHE A 12 -14.30 -16.06 -8.09
CA PHE A 12 -13.74 -15.89 -9.44
C PHE A 12 -14.80 -16.09 -10.52
N HIS A 13 -15.77 -16.99 -10.31
CA HIS A 13 -16.87 -17.21 -11.27
C HIS A 13 -17.82 -16.02 -11.37
N ILE A 14 -17.95 -15.21 -10.31
CA ILE A 14 -18.77 -13.99 -10.31
C ILE A 14 -18.00 -12.74 -10.77
N GLY A 15 -16.79 -12.92 -11.31
CA GLY A 15 -15.96 -11.83 -11.86
C GLY A 15 -14.95 -11.21 -10.90
N GLY A 16 -14.68 -11.87 -9.76
CA GLY A 16 -13.59 -11.48 -8.88
C GLY A 16 -12.22 -11.76 -9.49
N ASP A 17 -11.28 -10.85 -9.30
CA ASP A 17 -9.88 -10.96 -9.71
C ASP A 17 -8.94 -10.61 -8.53
N SER A 18 -7.63 -10.48 -8.79
CA SER A 18 -6.65 -10.15 -7.76
C SER A 18 -6.90 -8.79 -7.09
N ILE A 19 -7.39 -7.79 -7.84
CA ILE A 19 -7.70 -6.45 -7.33
C ILE A 19 -8.95 -6.53 -6.47
N ALA A 20 -10.00 -7.21 -6.92
CA ALA A 20 -11.20 -7.46 -6.15
C ALA A 20 -10.88 -8.22 -4.86
N SER A 21 -10.01 -9.24 -4.91
CA SER A 21 -9.55 -9.97 -3.72
C SER A 21 -8.82 -9.04 -2.75
N MET A 22 -7.87 -8.24 -3.21
CA MET A 22 -7.16 -7.28 -2.35
C MET A 22 -8.12 -6.29 -1.69
N ARG A 23 -9.11 -5.77 -2.44
CA ARG A 23 -10.14 -4.87 -1.90
C ARG A 23 -11.01 -5.58 -0.87
N ALA A 24 -11.50 -6.77 -1.16
CA ALA A 24 -12.33 -7.55 -0.25
C ALA A 24 -11.61 -7.82 1.08
N ILE A 25 -10.33 -8.20 1.02
CA ILE A 25 -9.48 -8.43 2.19
C ILE A 25 -9.24 -7.12 2.97
N ALA A 26 -8.97 -6.01 2.28
CA ALA A 26 -8.82 -4.71 2.94
C ALA A 26 -10.10 -4.28 3.69
N TYR A 27 -11.27 -4.48 3.07
CA TYR A 27 -12.57 -4.24 3.72
C TYR A 27 -12.80 -5.17 4.91
N ALA A 28 -12.56 -6.47 4.76
CA ALA A 28 -12.68 -7.45 5.84
C ALA A 28 -11.80 -7.07 7.04
N ARG A 29 -10.56 -6.64 6.78
CA ARG A 29 -9.63 -6.17 7.81
C ARG A 29 -10.16 -4.96 8.57
N GLY A 30 -10.81 -4.02 7.90
CA GLY A 30 -11.48 -2.87 8.53
C GLY A 30 -12.63 -3.28 9.46
N LEU A 31 -13.23 -4.45 9.23
CA LEU A 31 -14.25 -5.05 10.09
C LEU A 31 -13.68 -5.98 11.17
N GLY A 32 -12.35 -6.03 11.33
CA GLY A 32 -11.69 -6.92 12.28
C GLY A 32 -11.65 -8.39 11.85
N ILE A 33 -11.90 -8.69 10.57
CA ILE A 33 -11.79 -10.04 10.02
C ILE A 33 -10.39 -10.21 9.42
N GLN A 34 -9.65 -11.19 9.92
CA GLN A 34 -8.33 -11.54 9.41
C GLN A 34 -8.46 -12.59 8.31
N ALA A 35 -8.02 -12.19 7.13
CA ALA A 35 -7.90 -13.04 5.95
C ALA A 35 -6.75 -12.52 5.08
N MET A 36 -6.21 -13.38 4.23
CA MET A 36 -5.20 -13.07 3.24
C MET A 36 -5.76 -13.26 1.83
N VAL A 37 -5.15 -12.59 0.86
CA VAL A 37 -5.50 -12.81 -0.56
C VAL A 37 -5.36 -14.27 -0.93
N ALA A 38 -4.34 -14.96 -0.41
CA ALA A 38 -4.14 -16.39 -0.61
C ALA A 38 -5.34 -17.24 -0.15
N ASP A 39 -6.03 -16.83 0.93
CA ASP A 39 -7.20 -17.53 1.45
C ASP A 39 -8.38 -17.46 0.46
N VAL A 40 -8.53 -16.35 -0.27
CA VAL A 40 -9.55 -16.22 -1.33
C VAL A 40 -9.28 -17.20 -2.48
N PHE A 41 -8.02 -17.45 -2.81
CA PHE A 41 -7.65 -18.43 -3.84
C PHE A 41 -7.84 -19.87 -3.36
N GLN A 42 -7.51 -20.15 -2.10
CA GLN A 42 -7.65 -21.49 -1.52
C GLN A 42 -9.11 -21.85 -1.18
N HIS A 43 -9.91 -20.84 -0.83
CA HIS A 43 -11.29 -20.97 -0.37
C HIS A 43 -12.19 -19.97 -1.12
N PRO A 44 -12.47 -20.22 -2.41
CA PRO A 44 -13.09 -19.23 -3.28
C PRO A 44 -14.58 -18.99 -3.01
N SER A 45 -15.24 -19.80 -2.19
CA SER A 45 -16.62 -19.54 -1.77
C SER A 45 -16.67 -18.74 -0.46
N LEU A 46 -17.66 -17.86 -0.31
CA LEU A 46 -17.82 -17.04 0.91
C LEU A 46 -17.95 -17.91 2.16
N HIS A 47 -18.65 -19.05 2.05
CA HIS A 47 -18.79 -20.06 3.08
C HIS A 47 -17.45 -20.63 3.56
N GLU A 48 -16.60 -21.08 2.62
CA GLU A 48 -15.31 -21.68 2.96
C GLU A 48 -14.35 -20.63 3.46
N LEU A 49 -14.34 -19.44 2.85
CA LEU A 49 -13.50 -18.34 3.30
C LEU A 49 -13.84 -17.97 4.75
N ALA A 50 -15.12 -17.79 5.07
CA ALA A 50 -15.57 -17.45 6.43
C ALA A 50 -15.18 -18.49 7.48
N LYS A 51 -15.14 -19.78 7.12
CA LYS A 51 -14.67 -20.86 8.02
C LYS A 51 -13.18 -20.79 8.33
N ASN A 52 -12.38 -20.21 7.42
CA ASN A 52 -10.93 -20.15 7.53
C ASN A 52 -10.42 -18.76 7.95
N CYS A 53 -11.31 -17.76 8.05
CA CYS A 53 -10.99 -16.46 8.61
C CYS A 53 -11.01 -16.48 10.14
N SER A 54 -10.20 -15.65 10.77
CA SER A 54 -10.25 -15.42 12.22
C SER A 54 -10.70 -14.00 12.54
N GLN A 55 -11.35 -13.80 13.68
CA GLN A 55 -11.56 -12.46 14.21
C GLN A 55 -10.24 -11.95 14.81
N THR A 56 -9.80 -10.79 14.38
CA THR A 56 -8.66 -10.10 14.99
C THR A 56 -9.12 -9.53 16.32
N LEU A 57 -8.59 -10.06 17.43
CA LEU A 57 -8.53 -9.31 18.67
C LEU A 57 -7.60 -8.11 18.44
N THR A 58 -8.08 -6.92 18.77
CA THR A 58 -7.42 -5.63 18.58
C THR A 58 -5.91 -5.75 18.67
N ARG A 59 -5.22 -5.71 17.53
CA ARG A 59 -3.75 -5.70 17.54
C ARG A 59 -3.35 -4.33 18.02
N SER A 60 -2.91 -4.22 19.27
CA SER A 60 -2.30 -2.99 19.76
C SER A 60 -1.18 -2.59 18.78
N PRO A 61 -1.08 -1.30 18.39
CA PRO A 61 0.07 -0.83 17.64
C PRO A 61 1.32 -1.33 18.35
N LYS A 62 2.18 -2.05 17.63
CA LYS A 62 3.51 -2.31 18.17
C LYS A 62 4.23 -0.99 18.10
N ASP A 63 4.75 -0.51 19.23
CA ASP A 63 5.67 0.62 19.22
C ASP A 63 6.91 0.20 18.41
N ILE A 64 7.07 0.79 17.24
CA ILE A 64 8.23 0.60 16.37
C ILE A 64 9.15 1.80 16.63
N PRO A 65 10.37 1.59 17.15
CA PRO A 65 11.28 2.70 17.39
C PRO A 65 11.67 3.41 16.09
N ALA A 66 11.86 4.73 16.15
CA ALA A 66 12.42 5.50 15.05
C ALA A 66 13.78 4.93 14.62
N PHE A 67 14.04 4.95 13.32
CA PHE A 67 15.26 4.43 12.66
C PHE A 67 15.48 2.92 12.83
N SER A 68 14.54 2.18 13.44
CA SER A 68 14.69 0.73 13.68
C SER A 68 14.75 -0.12 12.42
N LEU A 69 14.26 0.42 11.29
CA LEU A 69 14.34 -0.23 9.98
C LEU A 69 15.67 0.01 9.27
N LEU A 70 16.46 0.98 9.73
CA LEU A 70 17.84 1.12 9.30
C LEU A 70 18.65 0.04 10.02
N SER A 71 19.63 -0.56 9.33
CA SER A 71 20.42 -1.65 9.90
C SER A 71 21.01 -1.25 11.25
N SER A 72 21.23 -2.21 12.15
CA SER A 72 21.79 -1.93 13.49
C SER A 72 23.18 -1.28 13.48
N HIS A 73 23.85 -1.29 12.33
CA HIS A 73 25.15 -0.65 12.12
C HIS A 73 25.04 0.78 11.55
N PHE A 74 23.83 1.26 11.32
CA PHE A 74 23.59 2.58 10.75
C PHE A 74 23.58 3.65 11.84
N ASP A 75 24.52 4.60 11.74
CA ASP A 75 24.55 5.76 12.63
C ASP A 75 23.56 6.82 12.15
N HIS A 76 22.38 6.82 12.74
CA HIS A 76 21.31 7.76 12.39
C HIS A 76 21.65 9.21 12.78
N ALA A 77 22.48 9.44 13.80
CA ALA A 77 22.88 10.78 14.20
C ALA A 77 23.82 11.40 13.16
N LEU A 78 24.83 10.64 12.71
CA LEU A 78 25.70 11.04 11.61
C LEU A 78 24.92 11.23 10.31
N PHE A 79 23.97 10.36 10.01
CA PHE A 79 23.09 10.51 8.84
C PHE A 79 22.30 11.82 8.86
N VAL A 80 21.60 12.11 9.96
CA VAL A 80 20.82 13.35 10.13
C VAL A 80 21.73 14.57 9.97
N GLN A 81 22.90 14.55 10.59
CA GLN A 81 23.88 15.63 10.48
C GLN A 81 24.37 15.84 9.03
N ASP A 82 24.50 14.76 8.26
CA ASP A 82 24.98 14.80 6.88
C ASP A 82 23.90 15.29 5.88
N ILE A 83 22.65 14.85 6.04
CA ILE A 83 21.57 15.20 5.10
C ILE A 83 20.98 16.60 5.35
N SER A 84 20.98 17.06 6.60
CA SER A 84 20.37 18.34 6.97
C SER A 84 20.91 19.53 6.17
N PRO A 85 22.24 19.75 6.07
CA PRO A 85 22.78 20.86 5.26
C PRO A 85 22.61 20.62 3.75
N ARG A 86 22.59 19.36 3.28
CA ARG A 86 22.48 19.03 1.84
C ARG A 86 21.10 19.35 1.27
N TYR A 87 20.06 19.18 2.08
CA TYR A 87 18.66 19.36 1.66
C TYR A 87 17.97 20.53 2.36
N ALA A 88 18.71 21.37 3.08
CA ALA A 88 18.18 22.49 3.87
C ALA A 88 17.06 22.07 4.83
N LEU A 89 17.25 20.95 5.51
CA LEU A 89 16.32 20.43 6.52
C LEU A 89 16.77 20.86 7.92
N ASP A 90 15.81 21.15 8.80
CA ASP A 90 16.08 21.29 10.24
C ASP A 90 16.21 19.88 10.85
N PRO A 91 17.36 19.52 11.47
CA PRO A 91 17.55 18.23 12.13
C PRO A 91 16.42 17.85 13.09
N MET A 92 15.83 18.82 13.77
CA MET A 92 14.75 18.59 14.75
C MET A 92 13.42 18.19 14.11
N THR A 93 13.27 18.38 12.79
CA THR A 93 12.07 18.02 12.03
C THR A 93 12.13 16.60 11.46
N ILE A 94 13.30 15.96 11.47
CA ILE A 94 13.48 14.60 10.96
C ILE A 94 13.02 13.60 12.03
N GLN A 95 11.95 12.87 11.73
CA GLN A 95 11.34 11.93 12.67
C GLN A 95 11.83 10.49 12.50
N ASP A 96 12.10 10.06 11.27
CA ASP A 96 12.45 8.69 10.93
C ASP A 96 13.11 8.63 9.54
N ALA A 97 13.66 7.47 9.17
CA ALA A 97 14.10 7.18 7.82
C ALA A 97 13.87 5.70 7.47
N TYR A 98 13.43 5.46 6.23
CA TYR A 98 13.04 4.16 5.73
C TYR A 98 14.01 3.71 4.63
N PRO A 99 14.50 2.45 4.66
CA PRO A 99 15.27 1.92 3.54
C PRO A 99 14.34 1.77 2.32
N TYR A 100 14.92 1.88 1.13
CA TYR A 100 14.17 1.58 -0.09
C TYR A 100 13.71 0.13 -0.10
N THR A 101 12.50 -0.09 -0.61
CA THR A 101 12.12 -1.41 -1.10
C THR A 101 12.98 -1.77 -2.31
N ARG A 102 13.15 -3.07 -2.57
CA ARG A 102 13.89 -3.55 -3.74
C ARG A 102 13.34 -2.98 -5.05
N LEU A 103 12.02 -2.80 -5.14
CA LEU A 103 11.38 -2.19 -6.30
C LEU A 103 11.78 -0.72 -6.48
N GLN A 104 11.78 0.07 -5.40
CA GLN A 104 12.21 1.47 -5.44
C GLN A 104 13.68 1.60 -5.87
N GLU A 105 14.57 0.73 -5.38
CA GLU A 105 15.97 0.69 -5.79
C GLU A 105 16.12 0.38 -7.28
N CYS A 106 15.42 -0.64 -7.77
CA CYS A 106 15.42 -1.00 -9.19
C CYS A 106 14.92 0.15 -10.07
N LEU A 107 13.79 0.78 -9.71
CA LEU A 107 13.23 1.89 -10.48
C LEU A 107 14.19 3.08 -10.52
N MET A 108 14.78 3.45 -9.39
CA MET A 108 15.75 4.55 -9.33
C MET A 108 16.99 4.27 -10.19
N PHE A 109 17.53 3.04 -10.13
CA PHE A 109 18.63 2.62 -10.97
C PHE A 109 18.27 2.71 -12.46
N LEU A 110 17.11 2.20 -12.86
CA LEU A 110 16.70 2.16 -14.27
C LEU A 110 16.43 3.57 -14.82
N THR A 111 15.75 4.44 -14.07
CA THR A 111 15.53 5.84 -14.45
C THR A 111 16.84 6.64 -14.53
N SER A 112 17.86 6.30 -13.73
CA SER A 112 19.19 6.92 -13.84
C SER A 112 19.92 6.61 -15.16
N LYS A 113 19.60 5.49 -15.81
CA LYS A 113 20.19 5.10 -17.10
C LYS A 113 19.55 5.81 -18.27
N ARG A 114 18.24 6.02 -18.22
CA ARG A 114 17.45 6.69 -19.26
C ARG A 114 16.42 7.59 -18.60
N PRO A 115 16.67 8.91 -18.57
CA PRO A 115 15.67 9.86 -18.12
C PRO A 115 14.37 9.66 -18.90
N ARG A 116 13.24 9.55 -18.19
CA ARG A 116 11.87 9.25 -18.67
C ARG A 116 11.45 7.78 -18.72
N ASP A 117 12.36 6.83 -18.51
CA ASP A 117 11.92 5.45 -18.29
C ASP A 117 11.23 5.33 -16.91
N TYR A 118 10.20 4.48 -16.84
CA TYR A 118 9.40 4.21 -15.62
C TYR A 118 8.62 5.41 -15.07
N ILE A 119 8.22 6.34 -15.95
CA ILE A 119 7.20 7.35 -15.65
C ILE A 119 5.83 6.81 -16.07
N GLU A 120 4.87 6.80 -15.15
CA GLU A 120 3.46 6.56 -15.47
C GLU A 120 2.79 7.89 -15.84
N GLN A 121 2.04 7.90 -16.95
CA GLN A 121 1.27 9.05 -17.37
C GLN A 121 -0.17 8.62 -17.64
N SER A 122 -1.05 8.92 -16.69
CA SER A 122 -2.49 8.84 -16.86
C SER A 122 -3.04 10.14 -17.45
N VAL A 123 -3.75 10.04 -18.58
CA VAL A 123 -4.46 11.16 -19.21
C VAL A 123 -5.96 10.95 -19.03
N LEU A 124 -6.62 11.94 -18.43
CA LEU A 124 -8.05 11.92 -18.14
C LEU A 124 -8.75 13.05 -18.89
N GLU A 125 -9.89 12.75 -19.49
CA GLU A 125 -10.76 13.77 -20.06
C GLU A 125 -11.63 14.37 -18.95
N LEU A 126 -11.65 15.70 -18.86
CA LEU A 126 -12.39 16.41 -17.82
C LEU A 126 -13.79 16.79 -18.33
N ALA A 127 -14.78 16.76 -17.43
CA ALA A 127 -16.09 17.31 -17.72
C ALA A 127 -15.99 18.82 -17.95
N GLN A 128 -16.81 19.36 -18.85
CA GLN A 128 -16.72 20.78 -19.29
C GLN A 128 -16.98 21.78 -18.18
N ASP A 129 -17.68 21.36 -17.11
CA ASP A 129 -18.04 22.14 -15.94
C ASP A 129 -17.06 21.98 -14.76
N LEU A 130 -15.99 21.19 -14.93
CA LEU A 130 -15.00 21.00 -13.88
C LEU A 130 -14.08 22.21 -13.74
N SER A 131 -14.02 22.80 -12.55
CA SER A 131 -13.05 23.86 -12.25
C SER A 131 -11.63 23.29 -12.14
N LEU A 132 -10.73 23.76 -13.01
CA LEU A 132 -9.30 23.43 -12.95
C LEU A 132 -8.65 23.89 -11.64
N GLU A 133 -9.12 25.01 -11.07
CA GLU A 133 -8.62 25.52 -9.79
C GLU A 133 -9.05 24.62 -8.63
N GLY A 134 -10.27 24.07 -8.69
CA GLY A 134 -10.74 23.05 -7.75
C GLY A 134 -9.92 21.76 -7.83
N LEU A 135 -9.57 21.32 -9.03
CA LEU A 135 -8.76 20.11 -9.23
C LEU A 135 -7.32 20.26 -8.71
N ARG A 136 -6.73 21.46 -8.83
CA ARG A 136 -5.35 21.70 -8.35
C ARG A 136 -5.22 21.71 -6.83
N ASN A 137 -6.32 22.02 -6.12
CA ASN A 137 -6.33 22.22 -4.67
C ASN A 137 -6.99 21.06 -3.89
N ALA A 138 -7.43 20.01 -4.58
CA ALA A 138 -7.99 18.78 -3.98
C ALA A 138 -6.88 17.80 -3.59
#